data_AF-A0A4S8ND98-F1
#
_entry.id   AF-A0A4S8ND98-F1
#
_cell.length_a   1.000
_cell.length_b   1.000
_cell.length_c   1.000
_cell.angle_alpha   90.00
_cell.angle_beta   90.00
_cell.angle_gamma   90.00
#
_symmetry.space_group_name_H-M   'P 1'
#
loop_
_entity.id
_entity.type
_entity.pdbx_description
1 polymer ?
#
loop_
_entity_poly.entity_id
_entity_poly.type
_entity_poly.pdbx_seq_one_letter_code
_entity_poly.pdbx_strand_id
1 'polypeptide(L)'
;MRKLLTFFAFVLTGVALTAVPAPAQAAPVWYYSASTGATYVNVLNSTVSSDLTAQTSISGGPSKTAQNSTAAVDVSKLLSVGAAQTKTSAVNTGNEVTMTSWARTAGVNLLNGLITADALETTTTTVGKADGTVSATGETKLLGLKIIGVKLPLTIPKNYSVSIPGVATITANTTIQKGDSELSSTNSWALAVQLLKPRDGYAAGVTLIVNPMVQYITGVEPSSEPARLAGFSFSSRVQANVGDAVKVVSDPTAYIGVPMAGSNGNTLKNSTVSANVPGVLTLGTLTSTSTSSRDEVGNADVLTTNKTAGINVLGGLVKADAIEVSAHGVYKLNTQTNKFEYTSELKMTTLNLVIAGQAIPVNVGPNTTLNILGLGKVELNKQVTYPGSKMNRIDGLKITLDTAQAGLPVGATIEFAIAATIITPGSNG
;
A
#
# COMPACT_ATOMS: atom_id res chain seq x y z
N MET A 1 39.92 -35.29 -50.43
CA MET A 1 40.30 -36.63 -49.93
C MET A 1 39.10 -37.23 -49.20
N ARG A 2 38.51 -38.29 -49.77
CA ARG A 2 37.50 -39.17 -49.16
C ARG A 2 38.21 -40.26 -48.36
N LYS A 3 37.74 -40.61 -47.15
CA LYS A 3 37.71 -41.98 -46.58
C LYS A 3 36.59 -42.02 -45.52
N LEU A 4 35.47 -42.70 -45.74
CA LEU A 4 35.17 -44.15 -45.71
C LEU A 4 34.92 -44.68 -44.28
N LEU A 5 33.69 -45.18 -44.09
CA LEU A 5 33.10 -45.87 -42.93
C LEU A 5 33.92 -47.07 -42.44
N THR A 6 33.80 -47.35 -41.13
CA THR A 6 33.70 -48.74 -40.63
C THR A 6 32.66 -48.82 -39.51
N PHE A 7 31.67 -49.68 -39.73
CA PHE A 7 30.56 -50.06 -38.86
C PHE A 7 31.03 -51.20 -37.94
N PHE A 8 30.79 -51.11 -36.63
CA PHE A 8 30.70 -52.29 -35.76
C PHE A 8 29.27 -52.33 -35.19
N ALA A 9 28.48 -53.29 -35.66
CA ALA A 9 27.17 -53.59 -35.14
C ALA A 9 27.32 -54.49 -33.91
N PHE A 10 27.01 -53.96 -32.72
CA PHE A 10 26.72 -54.78 -31.55
C PHE A 10 25.20 -54.97 -31.49
N VAL A 11 24.75 -56.22 -31.63
CA VAL A 11 23.38 -56.62 -31.35
C VAL A 11 23.20 -56.58 -29.83
N LEU A 12 22.60 -55.51 -29.32
CA LEU A 12 22.04 -55.47 -27.98
C LEU A 12 20.55 -55.80 -28.08
N THR A 13 20.18 -56.93 -27.47
CA THR A 13 18.81 -57.32 -27.15
C THR A 13 18.13 -56.19 -26.39
N GLY A 14 17.16 -55.54 -27.04
CA GLY A 14 16.36 -54.48 -26.46
C GLY A 14 15.46 -55.00 -25.35
N VAL A 15 15.88 -54.82 -24.10
CA VAL A 15 14.92 -54.72 -23.00
C VAL A 15 14.29 -53.34 -23.14
N ALA A 16 13.01 -53.29 -23.51
CA ALA A 16 12.24 -52.06 -23.50
C ALA A 16 12.19 -51.57 -22.04
N LEU A 17 13.11 -50.69 -21.66
CA LEU A 17 12.93 -49.83 -20.51
C LEU A 17 11.72 -48.96 -20.83
N THR A 18 10.57 -49.30 -20.27
CA THR A 18 9.44 -48.38 -20.21
C THR A 18 9.98 -47.14 -19.49
N ALA A 19 10.09 -46.04 -20.23
CA ALA A 19 10.34 -44.75 -19.61
C ALA A 19 9.19 -44.53 -18.64
N VAL A 20 9.45 -44.69 -17.34
CA VAL A 20 8.53 -44.26 -16.30
C VAL A 20 8.36 -42.77 -16.56
N PRO A 21 7.15 -42.28 -16.88
CA PRO A 21 6.95 -40.86 -17.05
C PRO A 21 7.45 -40.20 -15.76
N ALA A 22 8.34 -39.22 -15.90
CA ALA A 22 8.70 -38.38 -14.77
C ALA A 22 7.39 -37.95 -14.10
N PRO A 23 7.28 -38.05 -12.75
CA PRO A 23 6.06 -37.63 -12.08
C PRO A 23 5.73 -36.22 -12.58
N ALA A 24 4.49 -36.05 -13.05
CA ALA A 24 4.00 -34.75 -13.47
C ALA A 24 4.24 -33.80 -12.29
N GLN A 25 5.21 -32.89 -12.45
CA GLN A 25 5.51 -31.88 -11.45
C GLN A 25 4.21 -31.13 -11.23
N ALA A 26 3.67 -31.17 -10.01
CA ALA A 26 2.51 -30.39 -9.66
C ALA A 26 2.81 -28.94 -10.03
N ALA A 27 1.87 -28.26 -10.71
CA ALA A 27 2.06 -26.88 -11.11
C ALA A 27 2.46 -26.05 -9.86
N PRO A 28 3.51 -25.22 -9.95
CA PRO A 28 3.95 -24.43 -8.81
C PRO A 28 2.80 -23.55 -8.31
N VAL A 29 2.54 -23.55 -7.00
CA VAL A 29 1.58 -22.63 -6.40
C VAL A 29 2.26 -21.27 -6.38
N TRP A 30 1.80 -20.37 -7.24
CA TRP A 30 2.36 -19.02 -7.33
C TRP A 30 2.00 -18.20 -6.10
N TYR A 31 3.01 -17.62 -5.47
CA TYR A 31 2.83 -16.51 -4.54
C TYR A 31 3.20 -15.21 -5.26
N TYR A 32 2.34 -14.23 -5.10
CA TYR A 32 2.56 -12.91 -5.67
C TYR A 32 2.41 -11.83 -4.61
N SER A 33 3.06 -10.70 -4.85
CA SER A 33 2.82 -9.46 -4.12
C SER A 33 2.97 -8.28 -5.05
N ALA A 34 2.09 -7.29 -4.92
CA ALA A 34 2.20 -6.05 -5.67
C ALA A 34 1.86 -4.87 -4.79
N SER A 35 2.54 -3.75 -5.00
CA SER A 35 2.21 -2.46 -4.40
C SER A 35 2.28 -1.35 -5.44
N THR A 36 1.35 -0.40 -5.34
CA THR A 36 1.23 0.72 -6.27
C THR A 36 0.88 1.96 -5.47
N GLY A 37 1.61 3.04 -5.70
CA GLY A 37 1.36 4.35 -5.09
C GLY A 37 1.21 5.43 -6.14
N ALA A 38 0.65 6.56 -5.73
CA ALA A 38 0.57 7.77 -6.54
C ALA A 38 1.89 8.55 -6.51
N THR A 39 2.50 8.70 -5.33
CA THR A 39 3.79 9.38 -5.16
C THR A 39 4.64 8.72 -4.08
N TYR A 40 5.95 8.95 -4.14
CA TYR A 40 6.94 8.55 -3.14
C TYR A 40 8.06 9.60 -3.10
N VAL A 41 8.51 9.97 -1.90
CA VAL A 41 9.57 10.95 -1.66
C VAL A 41 10.58 10.43 -0.64
N ASN A 42 11.75 10.06 -1.14
CA ASN A 42 12.89 9.63 -0.31
C ASN A 42 13.90 10.77 -0.15
N VAL A 43 14.18 11.16 1.09
CA VAL A 43 15.26 12.11 1.42
C VAL A 43 16.48 11.31 1.89
N LEU A 44 17.68 11.74 1.52
CA LEU A 44 18.93 11.05 1.91
C LEU A 44 19.04 10.83 3.43
N ASN A 45 19.91 9.89 3.83
CA ASN A 45 20.07 9.37 5.20
C ASN A 45 18.90 8.51 5.69
N SER A 46 18.26 7.78 4.77
CA SER A 46 17.14 6.87 5.06
C SER A 46 15.92 7.56 5.70
N THR A 47 15.84 8.89 5.62
CA THR A 47 14.70 9.65 6.14
C THR A 47 13.68 9.78 5.02
N VAL A 48 12.66 8.94 5.04
CA VAL A 48 11.55 9.06 4.08
C VAL A 48 10.68 10.25 4.48
N SER A 49 10.52 11.23 3.58
CA SER A 49 9.60 12.35 3.82
C SER A 49 8.16 11.93 3.54
N SER A 50 7.91 11.10 2.52
CA SER A 50 6.61 10.49 2.26
C SER A 50 6.78 9.14 1.57
N ASP A 51 6.24 8.09 2.16
CA ASP A 51 6.03 6.79 1.54
C ASP A 51 4.89 6.87 0.48
N LEU A 52 4.49 5.70 -0.02
CA LEU A 52 3.47 5.56 -1.06
C LEU A 52 2.14 6.20 -0.64
N THR A 53 1.74 7.24 -1.37
CA THR A 53 0.41 7.86 -1.21
C THR A 53 -0.63 7.17 -2.08
N ALA A 54 -1.90 7.21 -1.67
CA ALA A 54 -2.97 6.40 -2.26
C ALA A 54 -2.54 4.94 -2.47
N GLN A 55 -1.81 4.34 -1.51
CA GLN A 55 -1.20 3.03 -1.68
C GLN A 55 -2.28 1.95 -1.86
N THR A 56 -2.10 1.10 -2.86
CA THR A 56 -2.72 -0.23 -2.94
C THR A 56 -1.66 -1.30 -2.79
N SER A 57 -2.06 -2.42 -2.19
CA SER A 57 -1.23 -3.60 -2.09
C SER A 57 -2.07 -4.86 -2.13
N ILE A 58 -1.57 -5.88 -2.83
CA ILE A 58 -2.12 -7.24 -2.79
C ILE A 58 -1.00 -8.22 -2.51
N SER A 59 -1.34 -9.34 -1.87
CA SER A 59 -0.44 -10.47 -1.73
C SER A 59 -1.20 -11.79 -1.55
N GLY A 60 -0.56 -12.90 -1.90
CA GLY A 60 -1.07 -14.26 -1.70
C GLY A 60 -1.05 -15.10 -2.97
N GLY A 61 -1.92 -16.11 -3.01
CA GLY A 61 -2.10 -17.03 -4.15
C GLY A 61 -3.44 -16.86 -4.90
N PRO A 62 -4.60 -16.70 -4.25
CA PRO A 62 -5.89 -16.53 -4.94
C PRO A 62 -6.01 -15.19 -5.67
N SER A 63 -6.90 -15.07 -6.66
CA SER A 63 -7.18 -13.78 -7.32
C SER A 63 -7.67 -12.71 -6.33
N LYS A 64 -7.16 -11.48 -6.46
CA LYS A 64 -7.50 -10.34 -5.57
C LYS A 64 -7.47 -9.02 -6.32
N THR A 65 -8.21 -8.03 -5.83
CA THR A 65 -8.15 -6.65 -6.32
C THR A 65 -8.22 -5.68 -5.14
N ALA A 66 -7.43 -4.62 -5.20
CA ALA A 66 -7.43 -3.50 -4.26
C ALA A 66 -7.43 -2.17 -5.04
N GLN A 67 -8.09 -1.16 -4.49
CA GLN A 67 -8.12 0.20 -5.03
C GLN A 67 -8.01 1.22 -3.90
N ASN A 68 -7.41 2.37 -4.16
CA ASN A 68 -7.27 3.47 -3.22
C ASN A 68 -7.19 4.79 -3.99
N SER A 69 -7.52 5.89 -3.32
CA SER A 69 -7.51 7.24 -3.86
C SER A 69 -7.12 8.26 -2.80
N THR A 70 -6.49 9.35 -3.21
CA THR A 70 -6.21 10.48 -2.31
C THR A 70 -6.53 11.79 -3.03
N ALA A 71 -7.05 12.77 -2.30
CA ALA A 71 -7.52 14.01 -2.91
C ALA A 71 -6.36 14.93 -3.34
N ALA A 72 -5.32 15.03 -2.50
CA ALA A 72 -4.11 15.80 -2.79
C ALA A 72 -2.99 15.38 -1.82
N VAL A 73 -1.75 15.56 -2.27
CA VAL A 73 -0.54 15.37 -1.47
C VAL A 73 0.38 16.54 -1.71
N ASP A 74 0.91 17.12 -0.63
CA ASP A 74 1.88 18.20 -0.70
C ASP A 74 3.11 17.90 0.17
N VAL A 75 4.28 17.92 -0.47
CA VAL A 75 5.59 17.94 0.15
C VAL A 75 6.20 19.28 -0.19
N SER A 76 6.13 20.21 0.76
CA SER A 76 6.46 21.63 0.58
C SER A 76 7.69 21.83 -0.31
N LYS A 77 7.51 22.61 -1.39
CA LYS A 77 8.55 23.00 -2.38
C LYS A 77 9.14 21.87 -3.25
N LEU A 78 8.85 20.60 -2.98
CA LEU A 78 9.34 19.48 -3.79
C LEU A 78 8.28 18.90 -4.72
N LEU A 79 7.09 18.63 -4.20
CA LEU A 79 6.06 17.85 -4.86
C LEU A 79 4.70 18.34 -4.40
N SER A 80 3.84 18.71 -5.33
CA SER A 80 2.41 18.91 -5.08
C SER A 80 1.66 18.15 -6.17
N VAL A 81 0.70 17.32 -5.77
CA VAL A 81 -0.18 16.59 -6.68
C VAL A 81 -1.62 16.73 -6.23
N GLY A 82 -2.52 16.76 -7.20
CA GLY A 82 -3.95 16.72 -6.96
C GLY A 82 -4.45 15.29 -6.76
N ALA A 83 -5.67 15.05 -7.22
CA ALA A 83 -6.33 13.77 -7.04
C ALA A 83 -5.51 12.64 -7.68
N ALA A 84 -5.34 11.57 -6.92
CA ALA A 84 -4.67 10.38 -7.38
C ALA A 84 -5.49 9.13 -7.08
N GLN A 85 -5.38 8.14 -7.95
CA GLN A 85 -6.07 6.87 -7.87
C GLN A 85 -5.09 5.76 -8.20
N THR A 86 -5.17 4.66 -7.45
CA THR A 86 -4.41 3.46 -7.72
C THR A 86 -5.31 2.24 -7.68
N LYS A 87 -4.96 1.23 -8.48
CA LYS A 87 -5.62 -0.06 -8.51
C LYS A 87 -4.57 -1.13 -8.74
N THR A 88 -4.65 -2.20 -7.97
CA THR A 88 -3.80 -3.37 -8.15
C THR A 88 -4.67 -4.61 -8.12
N SER A 89 -4.51 -5.49 -9.11
CA SER A 89 -5.25 -6.74 -9.21
C SER A 89 -4.33 -7.90 -9.60
N ALA A 90 -4.66 -9.09 -9.15
CA ALA A 90 -4.07 -10.34 -9.61
C ALA A 90 -5.17 -11.32 -9.99
N VAL A 91 -4.97 -12.01 -11.11
CA VAL A 91 -5.78 -13.14 -11.55
C VAL A 91 -4.89 -14.37 -11.56
N ASN A 92 -5.27 -15.40 -10.80
CA ASN A 92 -4.61 -16.70 -10.79
C ASN A 92 -5.53 -17.74 -11.44
N THR A 93 -5.07 -18.39 -12.51
CA THR A 93 -5.79 -19.45 -13.24
C THR A 93 -5.26 -20.85 -12.92
N GLY A 94 -4.36 -20.99 -11.96
CA GLY A 94 -3.61 -22.21 -11.64
C GLY A 94 -2.33 -22.33 -12.46
N ASN A 95 -2.40 -22.11 -13.77
CA ASN A 95 -1.25 -22.20 -14.68
C ASN A 95 -0.58 -20.85 -14.94
N GLU A 96 -1.25 -19.74 -14.61
CA GLU A 96 -0.75 -18.39 -14.84
C GLU A 96 -1.22 -17.46 -13.71
N VAL A 97 -0.33 -16.58 -13.27
CA VAL A 97 -0.67 -15.41 -12.47
C VAL A 97 -0.38 -14.16 -13.26
N THR A 98 -1.43 -13.36 -13.47
CA THR A 98 -1.34 -12.04 -14.10
C THR A 98 -1.62 -10.97 -13.04
N MET A 99 -0.60 -10.20 -12.68
CA MET A 99 -0.70 -9.00 -11.87
C MET A 99 -0.83 -7.77 -12.76
N THR A 100 -1.77 -6.87 -12.44
CA THR A 100 -1.93 -5.58 -13.11
C THR A 100 -2.01 -4.48 -12.07
N SER A 101 -1.12 -3.51 -12.19
CA SER A 101 -1.05 -2.28 -11.40
C SER A 101 -1.38 -1.11 -12.30
N TRP A 102 -2.23 -0.21 -11.82
CA TRP A 102 -2.62 1.01 -12.50
C TRP A 102 -2.57 2.16 -11.51
N ALA A 103 -2.07 3.31 -11.96
CA ALA A 103 -2.08 4.53 -11.19
C ALA A 103 -2.31 5.73 -12.09
N ARG A 104 -3.11 6.68 -11.60
CA ARG A 104 -3.30 7.98 -12.23
C ARG A 104 -3.12 9.07 -11.18
N THR A 105 -2.28 10.05 -11.49
CA THR A 105 -2.02 11.21 -10.63
C THR A 105 -2.25 12.48 -11.43
N ALA A 106 -3.17 13.34 -10.97
CA ALA A 106 -3.52 14.60 -11.63
C ALA A 106 -2.78 15.79 -11.01
N GLY A 107 -2.65 16.87 -11.78
CA GLY A 107 -2.12 18.16 -11.31
C GLY A 107 -0.72 18.05 -10.72
N VAL A 108 0.19 17.36 -11.41
CA VAL A 108 1.55 17.12 -10.94
C VAL A 108 2.37 18.40 -11.07
N ASN A 109 3.00 18.81 -9.98
CA ASN A 109 3.94 19.91 -9.92
C ASN A 109 5.14 19.49 -9.08
N LEU A 110 6.32 19.37 -9.71
CA LEU A 110 7.58 19.04 -9.05
C LEU A 110 8.53 20.23 -9.11
N LEU A 111 9.30 20.39 -8.05
CA LEU A 111 10.40 21.36 -7.95
C LEU A 111 9.96 22.79 -8.29
N ASN A 112 8.82 23.22 -7.72
CA ASN A 112 8.23 24.56 -7.92
C ASN A 112 7.97 24.90 -9.40
N GLY A 113 7.37 23.97 -10.14
CA GLY A 113 6.90 24.18 -11.51
C GLY A 113 7.93 23.89 -12.59
N LEU A 114 9.13 23.43 -12.24
CA LEU A 114 10.12 23.00 -13.24
C LEU A 114 9.66 21.77 -14.01
N ILE A 115 8.86 20.91 -13.38
CA ILE A 115 8.21 19.78 -14.03
C ILE A 115 6.74 19.83 -13.68
N THR A 116 5.87 19.89 -14.69
CA THR A 116 4.42 19.91 -14.49
C THR A 116 3.74 18.92 -15.40
N ALA A 117 2.64 18.30 -14.97
CA ALA A 117 1.76 17.53 -15.84
C ALA A 117 0.30 17.66 -15.40
N ASP A 118 -0.62 17.68 -16.36
CA ASP A 118 -2.05 17.71 -16.05
C ASP A 118 -2.50 16.37 -15.47
N ALA A 119 -2.01 15.27 -16.05
CA ALA A 119 -2.17 13.93 -15.49
C ALA A 119 -1.08 12.98 -15.99
N LEU A 120 -0.68 12.06 -15.11
CA LEU A 120 0.18 10.94 -15.43
C LEU A 120 -0.57 9.65 -15.15
N GLU A 121 -0.70 8.79 -16.15
CA GLU A 121 -1.36 7.49 -16.02
C GLU A 121 -0.38 6.39 -16.40
N THR A 122 -0.16 5.44 -15.50
CA THR A 122 0.75 4.31 -15.71
C THR A 122 0.00 3.01 -15.53
N THR A 123 0.32 2.01 -16.35
CA THR A 123 -0.12 0.63 -16.18
C THR A 123 1.09 -0.28 -16.24
N THR A 124 1.16 -1.25 -15.35
CA THR A 124 2.19 -2.30 -15.34
C THR A 124 1.53 -3.65 -15.17
N THR A 125 1.88 -4.59 -16.05
CA THR A 125 1.40 -5.97 -16.00
C THR A 125 2.58 -6.91 -15.93
N THR A 126 2.59 -7.81 -14.94
CA THR A 126 3.53 -8.93 -14.83
C THR A 126 2.76 -10.23 -14.92
N VAL A 127 3.24 -11.14 -15.76
CA VAL A 127 2.65 -12.45 -15.99
C VAL A 127 3.70 -13.51 -15.67
N GLY A 128 3.41 -14.38 -14.71
CA GLY A 128 4.19 -15.59 -14.46
C GLY A 128 3.39 -16.82 -14.86
N LYS A 129 4.06 -17.77 -15.53
CA LYS A 129 3.46 -18.99 -16.05
C LYS A 129 4.10 -20.22 -15.40
N ALA A 130 3.34 -21.30 -15.29
CA ALA A 130 3.76 -22.56 -14.68
C ALA A 130 5.03 -23.18 -15.27
N ASP A 131 5.43 -22.82 -16.49
CA ASP A 131 6.70 -23.22 -17.11
C ASP A 131 7.92 -22.44 -16.57
N GLY A 132 7.71 -21.58 -15.57
CA GLY A 132 8.74 -20.74 -14.96
C GLY A 132 8.99 -19.43 -15.73
N THR A 133 8.32 -19.20 -16.85
CA THR A 133 8.50 -17.96 -17.62
C THR A 133 7.79 -16.79 -16.93
N VAL A 134 8.49 -15.66 -16.83
CA VAL A 134 7.93 -14.40 -16.34
C VAL A 134 8.15 -13.31 -17.37
N SER A 135 7.10 -12.55 -17.66
CA SER A 135 7.16 -11.39 -18.56
C SER A 135 6.51 -10.17 -17.92
N ALA A 136 7.00 -8.98 -18.27
CA ALA A 136 6.43 -7.73 -17.81
C ALA A 136 6.27 -6.71 -18.93
N THR A 137 5.19 -5.96 -18.86
CA THR A 137 4.93 -4.81 -19.72
C THR A 137 4.53 -3.62 -18.88
N GLY A 138 4.83 -2.43 -19.36
CA GLY A 138 4.36 -1.21 -18.76
C GLY A 138 4.36 -0.05 -19.75
N GLU A 139 3.45 0.88 -19.51
CA GLU A 139 3.21 2.05 -20.35
C GLU A 139 2.78 3.22 -19.47
N THR A 140 3.16 4.43 -19.88
CA THR A 140 2.71 5.68 -19.25
C THR A 140 2.18 6.67 -20.29
N LYS A 141 1.02 7.26 -20.01
CA LYS A 141 0.45 8.42 -20.70
C LYS A 141 0.74 9.69 -19.92
N LEU A 142 1.28 10.70 -20.61
CA LEU A 142 1.88 11.91 -20.05
C LEU A 142 1.08 13.15 -20.46
N LEU A 143 -0.14 13.30 -19.96
CA LEU A 143 -1.01 14.40 -20.35
C LEU A 143 -0.43 15.73 -19.86
N GLY A 144 -0.11 16.61 -20.80
CA GLY A 144 0.36 17.97 -20.50
C GLY A 144 1.74 18.03 -19.84
N LEU A 145 2.55 16.97 -19.91
CA LEU A 145 3.88 16.96 -19.29
C LEU A 145 4.76 18.06 -19.91
N LYS A 146 5.35 18.88 -19.04
CA LYS A 146 6.35 19.89 -19.36
C LYS A 146 7.57 19.70 -18.46
N ILE A 147 8.75 19.82 -19.06
CA ILE A 147 10.04 19.83 -18.34
C ILE A 147 10.76 21.12 -18.76
N ILE A 148 10.99 22.04 -17.82
CA ILE A 148 11.50 23.40 -18.08
C ILE A 148 10.71 24.11 -19.19
N GLY A 149 9.38 24.00 -19.14
CA GLY A 149 8.48 24.59 -20.14
C GLY A 149 8.41 23.87 -21.49
N VAL A 150 9.31 22.92 -21.77
CA VAL A 150 9.25 22.09 -23.00
C VAL A 150 8.15 21.06 -22.85
N LYS A 151 7.12 21.14 -23.70
CA LYS A 151 6.00 20.20 -23.74
C LYS A 151 6.44 18.89 -24.40
N LEU A 152 6.23 17.78 -23.69
CA LEU A 152 6.46 16.43 -24.20
C LEU A 152 5.16 15.85 -24.81
N PRO A 153 5.26 14.92 -25.77
CA PRO A 153 4.10 14.23 -26.32
C PRO A 153 3.43 13.32 -25.28
N LEU A 154 2.17 12.94 -25.54
CA LEU A 154 1.38 12.08 -24.66
C LEU A 154 2.06 10.73 -24.40
N THR A 155 2.76 10.21 -25.39
CA THR A 155 3.55 8.98 -25.31
C THR A 155 4.98 9.27 -25.69
N ILE A 156 5.92 8.68 -24.94
CA ILE A 156 7.37 8.78 -25.18
C ILE A 156 7.97 7.36 -25.16
N PRO A 157 9.17 7.16 -25.73
CA PRO A 157 9.88 5.89 -25.62
C PRO A 157 10.05 5.44 -24.16
N LYS A 158 10.16 4.12 -23.96
CA LYS A 158 10.45 3.58 -22.64
C LYS A 158 11.80 4.08 -22.12
N ASN A 159 11.91 4.25 -20.80
CA ASN A 159 13.12 4.68 -20.10
C ASN A 159 13.67 6.03 -20.60
N TYR A 160 12.79 6.92 -21.08
CA TYR A 160 13.15 8.25 -21.53
C TYR A 160 13.82 9.02 -20.39
N SER A 161 14.97 9.63 -20.65
CA SER A 161 15.78 10.28 -19.63
C SER A 161 16.14 11.70 -20.03
N VAL A 162 16.03 12.63 -19.09
CA VAL A 162 16.38 14.05 -19.26
C VAL A 162 17.16 14.49 -18.02
N SER A 163 18.16 15.34 -18.22
CA SER A 163 18.87 16.01 -17.12
C SER A 163 18.63 17.51 -17.21
N ILE A 164 18.29 18.12 -16.08
CA ILE A 164 18.28 19.57 -15.89
C ILE A 164 19.61 19.92 -15.23
N PRO A 165 20.56 20.54 -15.96
CA PRO A 165 21.90 20.80 -15.44
C PRO A 165 21.87 21.51 -14.07
N GLY A 166 22.54 20.91 -13.09
CA GLY A 166 22.63 21.46 -11.74
C GLY A 166 21.34 21.38 -10.90
N VAL A 167 20.26 20.77 -11.41
CA VAL A 167 18.98 20.65 -10.68
C VAL A 167 18.64 19.19 -10.43
N ALA A 168 18.35 18.41 -11.47
CA ALA A 168 17.84 17.04 -11.32
C ALA A 168 18.05 16.16 -12.55
N THR A 169 18.11 14.85 -12.34
CA THR A 169 17.91 13.84 -13.38
C THR A 169 16.48 13.33 -13.34
N ILE A 170 15.88 13.12 -14.51
CA ILE A 170 14.51 12.65 -14.69
C ILE A 170 14.53 11.39 -15.54
N THR A 171 13.86 10.34 -15.10
CA THR A 171 13.46 9.21 -15.93
C THR A 171 11.95 9.13 -16.02
N ALA A 172 11.44 8.78 -17.19
CA ALA A 172 10.02 8.76 -17.49
C ALA A 172 9.64 7.48 -18.25
N ASN A 173 8.38 7.05 -18.10
CA ASN A 173 7.84 5.84 -18.75
C ASN A 173 8.78 4.63 -18.57
N THR A 174 9.10 4.30 -17.32
CA THR A 174 10.09 3.27 -17.00
C THR A 174 9.41 2.01 -16.49
N THR A 175 9.85 0.87 -17.02
CA THR A 175 9.51 -0.48 -16.54
C THR A 175 10.74 -1.35 -16.62
N ILE A 176 11.14 -1.90 -15.48
CA ILE A 176 12.32 -2.73 -15.31
C ILE A 176 11.87 -4.05 -14.69
N GLN A 177 12.09 -5.14 -15.41
CA GLN A 177 11.92 -6.50 -14.89
C GLN A 177 13.30 -7.08 -14.56
N LYS A 178 13.43 -7.72 -13.40
CA LYS A 178 14.61 -8.47 -12.98
C LYS A 178 14.20 -9.79 -12.34
N GLY A 179 15.16 -10.68 -12.20
CA GLY A 179 14.97 -11.99 -11.56
C GLY A 179 14.85 -13.13 -12.58
N ASP A 180 14.45 -14.29 -12.08
CA ASP A 180 14.38 -15.56 -12.79
C ASP A 180 13.04 -16.27 -12.52
N SER A 181 12.99 -17.58 -12.77
CA SER A 181 11.80 -18.41 -12.55
C SER A 181 11.45 -18.61 -11.08
N GLU A 182 12.40 -18.42 -10.16
CA GLU A 182 12.18 -18.59 -8.71
C GLU A 182 11.62 -17.31 -8.09
N LEU A 183 12.20 -16.16 -8.45
CA LEU A 183 11.74 -14.85 -8.02
C LEU A 183 11.93 -13.84 -9.14
N SER A 184 10.83 -13.22 -9.58
CA SER A 184 10.86 -12.10 -10.50
C SER A 184 10.26 -10.85 -9.87
N SER A 185 10.89 -9.71 -10.14
CA SER A 185 10.48 -8.38 -9.70
C SER A 185 10.30 -7.46 -10.89
N THR A 186 9.17 -6.77 -10.95
CA THR A 186 8.87 -5.72 -11.92
C THR A 186 8.70 -4.41 -11.18
N ASN A 187 9.48 -3.40 -11.58
CA ASN A 187 9.41 -2.05 -11.05
C ASN A 187 9.03 -1.09 -12.17
N SER A 188 8.08 -0.21 -11.94
CA SER A 188 7.67 0.81 -12.92
C SER A 188 7.35 2.14 -12.28
N TRP A 189 7.45 3.21 -13.05
CA TRP A 189 7.02 4.56 -12.65
C TRP A 189 6.71 5.45 -13.85
N ALA A 190 5.84 6.44 -13.63
CA ALA A 190 5.58 7.49 -14.63
C ALA A 190 6.78 8.42 -14.75
N LEU A 191 7.26 8.92 -13.61
CA LEU A 191 8.37 9.84 -13.48
C LEU A 191 9.18 9.47 -12.23
N ALA A 192 10.50 9.46 -12.33
CA ALA A 192 11.40 9.52 -11.19
C ALA A 192 12.35 10.71 -11.37
N VAL A 193 12.48 11.53 -10.33
CA VAL A 193 13.28 12.74 -10.32
C VAL A 193 14.26 12.65 -9.16
N GLN A 194 15.56 12.73 -9.45
CA GLN A 194 16.60 12.74 -8.44
C GLN A 194 17.31 14.10 -8.43
N LEU A 195 17.37 14.75 -7.28
CA LEU A 195 18.07 16.04 -7.14
C LEU A 195 19.58 15.86 -7.30
N LEU A 196 20.19 16.69 -8.13
CA LEU A 196 21.65 16.69 -8.36
C LEU A 196 22.40 17.58 -7.36
N LYS A 197 21.72 18.58 -6.80
CA LYS A 197 22.27 19.54 -5.83
C LYS A 197 21.25 19.83 -4.73
N PRO A 198 21.69 20.30 -3.55
CA PRO A 198 20.76 20.76 -2.53
C PRO A 198 19.85 21.87 -3.06
N ARG A 199 18.57 21.83 -2.70
CA ARG A 199 17.56 22.79 -3.15
C ARG A 199 16.41 22.88 -2.17
N ASP A 200 15.94 24.10 -1.91
CA ASP A 200 14.71 24.36 -1.13
C ASP A 200 14.69 23.72 0.28
N GLY A 201 15.87 23.54 0.88
CA GLY A 201 16.05 22.89 2.19
C GLY A 201 16.30 21.38 2.14
N TYR A 202 16.32 20.79 0.94
CA TYR A 202 16.56 19.36 0.72
C TYR A 202 17.97 19.11 0.19
N ALA A 203 18.58 17.98 0.58
CA ALA A 203 19.90 17.58 0.12
C ALA A 203 19.91 17.18 -1.37
N ALA A 204 21.10 17.09 -1.98
CA ALA A 204 21.25 16.34 -3.22
C ALA A 204 20.80 14.88 -3.01
N GLY A 205 20.48 14.13 -4.06
CA GLY A 205 20.11 12.72 -4.00
C GLY A 205 18.67 12.41 -3.55
N VAL A 206 17.91 13.41 -3.08
CA VAL A 206 16.46 13.24 -2.86
C VAL A 206 15.80 12.70 -4.12
N THR A 207 14.97 11.67 -3.97
CA THR A 207 14.28 11.01 -5.07
C THR A 207 12.78 11.18 -4.91
N LEU A 208 12.13 11.72 -5.95
CA LEU A 208 10.69 11.87 -6.08
C LEU A 208 10.23 10.88 -7.14
N ILE A 209 9.23 10.06 -6.86
CA ILE A 209 8.67 9.12 -7.84
C ILE A 209 7.17 9.34 -7.93
N VAL A 210 6.65 9.43 -9.15
CA VAL A 210 5.21 9.52 -9.44
C VAL A 210 4.76 8.24 -10.13
N ASN A 211 3.63 7.71 -9.69
CA ASN A 211 3.10 6.40 -10.00
C ASN A 211 4.08 5.23 -9.78
N PRO A 212 4.82 5.14 -8.65
CA PRO A 212 5.67 3.98 -8.36
C PRO A 212 4.85 2.68 -8.26
N MET A 213 5.32 1.64 -8.94
CA MET A 213 4.74 0.31 -8.93
C MET A 213 5.83 -0.72 -8.72
N VAL A 214 5.56 -1.69 -7.84
CA VAL A 214 6.42 -2.84 -7.62
C VAL A 214 5.56 -4.09 -7.62
N GLN A 215 5.98 -5.10 -8.36
CA GLN A 215 5.34 -6.41 -8.42
C GLN A 215 6.40 -7.49 -8.21
N TYR A 216 6.06 -8.53 -7.46
CA TYR A 216 6.88 -9.69 -7.17
C TYR A 216 6.08 -10.95 -7.43
N ILE A 217 6.71 -11.92 -8.07
CA ILE A 217 6.15 -13.25 -8.29
C ILE A 217 7.20 -14.30 -7.98
N THR A 218 6.79 -15.35 -7.29
CA THR A 218 7.64 -16.48 -6.91
C THR A 218 6.85 -17.79 -6.96
N GLY A 219 7.49 -18.85 -7.43
CA GLY A 219 6.93 -20.20 -7.34
C GLY A 219 7.15 -20.73 -5.92
N VAL A 220 6.09 -21.00 -5.17
CA VAL A 220 6.20 -21.52 -3.80
C VAL A 220 5.81 -23.00 -3.76
N GLU A 221 6.63 -23.79 -3.08
CA GLU A 221 6.29 -25.15 -2.66
C GLU A 221 5.50 -25.06 -1.34
N PRO A 222 4.30 -25.64 -1.24
CA PRO A 222 3.48 -25.51 -0.04
C PRO A 222 4.03 -26.36 1.11
N SER A 223 4.68 -25.72 2.10
CA SER A 223 5.04 -26.40 3.35
C SER A 223 4.13 -25.94 4.49
N SER A 224 3.10 -26.75 4.79
CA SER A 224 2.11 -26.55 5.87
C SER A 224 1.30 -25.24 5.78
N GLU A 225 0.06 -25.21 6.27
CA GLU A 225 -0.75 -23.99 6.32
C GLU A 225 -0.69 -23.39 7.73
N PRO A 226 0.34 -22.59 8.09
CA PRO A 226 0.39 -21.86 9.34
C PRO A 226 -0.71 -20.79 9.38
N ALA A 227 -0.91 -20.17 10.54
CA ALA A 227 -1.92 -19.12 10.72
C ALA A 227 -1.80 -18.01 9.65
N ARG A 228 -2.92 -17.57 9.09
CA ARG A 228 -2.97 -16.47 8.12
C ARG A 228 -3.24 -15.16 8.86
N LEU A 229 -2.40 -14.17 8.61
CA LEU A 229 -2.49 -12.88 9.28
C LEU A 229 -3.16 -11.86 8.37
N ALA A 230 -3.95 -10.96 8.94
CA ALA A 230 -4.56 -9.87 8.24
C ALA A 230 -4.79 -8.70 9.20
N GLY A 231 -5.28 -7.60 8.66
CA GLY A 231 -5.41 -6.35 9.39
C GLY A 231 -4.95 -5.19 8.53
N PHE A 232 -5.14 -3.99 9.06
CA PHE A 232 -4.76 -2.76 8.38
C PHE A 232 -4.61 -1.63 9.37
N SER A 233 -3.94 -0.58 8.94
CA SER A 233 -3.95 0.70 9.62
C SER A 233 -3.91 1.85 8.62
N PHE A 234 -4.58 2.94 8.94
CA PHE A 234 -4.56 4.16 8.13
C PHE A 234 -4.87 5.40 8.98
N SER A 235 -4.49 6.55 8.45
CA SER A 235 -4.53 7.81 9.21
C SER A 235 -5.83 8.59 9.02
N SER A 236 -6.36 8.66 7.80
CA SER A 236 -7.61 9.36 7.54
C SER A 236 -8.41 8.76 6.39
N ARG A 237 -9.74 8.96 6.42
CA ARG A 237 -10.66 8.66 5.32
C ARG A 237 -11.84 9.63 5.35
N VAL A 238 -12.27 10.11 4.18
CA VAL A 238 -13.44 10.99 4.03
C VAL A 238 -14.43 10.38 3.04
N GLN A 239 -15.63 10.10 3.52
CA GLN A 239 -16.71 9.51 2.73
C GLN A 239 -17.94 10.41 2.78
N ALA A 240 -18.57 10.65 1.64
CA ALA A 240 -19.82 11.37 1.54
C ALA A 240 -20.91 10.44 0.99
N ASN A 241 -21.97 10.20 1.75
CA ASN A 241 -23.12 9.47 1.24
C ASN A 241 -24.03 10.47 0.51
N VAL A 242 -24.28 10.26 -0.79
CA VAL A 242 -25.20 11.10 -1.58
C VAL A 242 -26.27 10.17 -2.16
N GLY A 243 -27.40 10.06 -1.47
CA GLY A 243 -28.43 9.06 -1.77
C GLY A 243 -27.95 7.64 -1.48
N ASP A 244 -28.31 6.68 -2.33
CA ASP A 244 -27.91 5.27 -2.20
C ASP A 244 -26.44 5.01 -2.60
N ALA A 245 -25.73 6.02 -3.09
CA ALA A 245 -24.34 5.92 -3.51
C ALA A 245 -23.38 6.57 -2.49
N VAL A 246 -22.40 5.80 -2.02
CA VAL A 246 -21.25 6.34 -1.27
C VAL A 246 -20.28 6.98 -2.27
N LYS A 247 -20.18 8.31 -2.26
CA LYS A 247 -19.11 9.04 -2.95
C LYS A 247 -17.92 9.16 -2.02
N VAL A 248 -16.89 8.36 -2.26
CA VAL A 248 -15.60 8.53 -1.56
C VAL A 248 -14.96 9.83 -2.01
N VAL A 249 -14.59 10.69 -1.04
CA VAL A 249 -13.88 11.95 -1.29
C VAL A 249 -12.37 11.76 -1.16
N SER A 250 -11.95 11.00 -0.15
CA SER A 250 -10.58 10.50 0.00
C SER A 250 -10.62 9.13 0.66
N ASP A 251 -9.99 8.15 0.04
CA ASP A 251 -9.76 6.84 0.64
C ASP A 251 -8.61 6.88 1.68
N PRO A 252 -8.34 5.76 2.39
CA PRO A 252 -7.31 5.66 3.41
C PRO A 252 -5.94 6.26 3.07
N THR A 253 -5.52 7.26 3.85
CA THR A 253 -4.17 7.86 3.78
C THR A 253 -3.16 7.12 4.66
N ALA A 254 -1.88 7.11 4.25
CA ALA A 254 -0.81 6.34 4.90
C ALA A 254 -1.25 4.89 5.21
N TYR A 255 -1.94 4.27 4.25
CA TYR A 255 -2.51 2.94 4.43
C TYR A 255 -1.41 1.89 4.50
N ILE A 256 -1.55 0.94 5.42
CA ILE A 256 -0.73 -0.28 5.45
C ILE A 256 -1.61 -1.49 5.72
N GLY A 257 -1.39 -2.57 4.98
CA GLY A 257 -2.03 -3.87 5.21
C GLY A 257 -1.05 -4.84 5.85
N VAL A 258 -1.56 -5.72 6.72
CA VAL A 258 -0.77 -6.83 7.28
C VAL A 258 -0.59 -7.89 6.18
N PRO A 259 0.65 -8.28 5.82
CA PRO A 259 0.86 -9.35 4.85
C PRO A 259 0.26 -10.67 5.36
N MET A 260 -0.31 -11.45 4.44
CA MET A 260 -0.93 -12.75 4.78
C MET A 260 0.05 -13.70 5.49
N ALA A 261 1.33 -13.63 5.10
CA ALA A 261 2.40 -14.43 5.66
C ALA A 261 3.01 -13.88 6.96
N GLY A 262 2.58 -12.70 7.38
CA GLY A 262 3.27 -11.89 8.38
C GLY A 262 4.49 -11.17 7.82
N SER A 263 5.10 -10.33 8.64
CA SER A 263 6.34 -9.61 8.35
C SER A 263 7.58 -10.25 8.99
N ASN A 264 7.45 -11.48 9.51
CA ASN A 264 8.48 -12.19 10.27
C ASN A 264 9.02 -11.37 11.46
N GLY A 265 8.14 -10.63 12.12
CA GLY A 265 8.48 -9.76 13.25
C GLY A 265 9.08 -8.40 12.86
N ASN A 266 9.29 -8.11 11.57
CA ASN A 266 9.76 -6.80 11.12
C ASN A 266 8.62 -5.77 11.15
N THR A 267 8.93 -4.53 11.53
CA THR A 267 7.95 -3.43 11.42
C THR A 267 7.91 -2.89 10.00
N LEU A 268 6.77 -3.08 9.35
CA LEU A 268 6.43 -2.39 8.12
C LEU A 268 5.85 -1.01 8.45
N LYS A 269 6.12 -0.01 7.62
CA LYS A 269 5.74 1.39 7.85
C LYS A 269 5.27 2.04 6.54
N ASN A 270 4.21 2.85 6.63
CA ASN A 270 3.83 3.81 5.59
C ASN A 270 3.58 5.18 6.27
N SER A 271 4.33 6.20 5.87
CA SER A 271 4.18 7.57 6.33
C SER A 271 3.84 8.53 5.20
N THR A 272 2.94 9.48 5.45
CA THR A 272 2.65 10.57 4.50
C THR A 272 2.89 11.89 5.21
N VAL A 273 3.67 12.80 4.63
CA VAL A 273 4.07 14.04 5.33
C VAL A 273 2.89 14.94 5.68
N SER A 274 1.92 15.02 4.77
CA SER A 274 0.72 15.82 4.89
C SER A 274 -0.36 15.26 3.97
N ALA A 275 -1.62 15.47 4.36
CA ALA A 275 -2.76 15.21 3.50
C ALA A 275 -3.75 16.37 3.63
N ASN A 276 -4.37 16.74 2.52
CA ASN A 276 -5.31 17.84 2.48
C ASN A 276 -6.51 17.50 1.60
N VAL A 277 -7.71 17.67 2.16
CA VAL A 277 -8.96 17.69 1.41
C VAL A 277 -9.49 19.11 1.54
N PRO A 278 -9.38 19.94 0.48
CA PRO A 278 -9.69 21.36 0.55
C PRO A 278 -11.06 21.64 1.21
N GLY A 279 -11.07 22.54 2.19
CA GLY A 279 -12.26 22.91 2.98
C GLY A 279 -12.67 21.90 4.05
N VAL A 280 -12.26 20.63 3.95
CA VAL A 280 -12.65 19.56 4.87
C VAL A 280 -11.60 19.33 5.95
N LEU A 281 -10.36 19.03 5.57
CA LEU A 281 -9.30 18.72 6.52
C LEU A 281 -7.91 19.04 5.98
N THR A 282 -7.02 19.38 6.91
CA THR A 282 -5.57 19.46 6.70
C THR A 282 -4.91 18.67 7.82
N LEU A 283 -3.99 17.77 7.44
CA LEU A 283 -3.24 16.92 8.36
C LEU A 283 -1.75 17.16 8.19
N GLY A 284 -1.01 17.06 9.29
CA GLY A 284 0.44 16.96 9.28
C GLY A 284 0.89 15.54 9.01
N THR A 285 1.96 15.12 9.69
CA THR A 285 2.56 13.81 9.45
C THR A 285 1.64 12.67 9.88
N LEU A 286 1.49 11.73 8.95
CA LEU A 286 0.66 10.54 9.06
C LEU A 286 1.59 9.34 9.10
N THR A 287 1.40 8.41 10.01
CA THR A 287 2.25 7.21 10.09
C THR A 287 1.41 6.01 10.51
N SER A 288 1.44 4.96 9.72
CA SER A 288 0.90 3.65 10.08
C SER A 288 2.00 2.61 10.11
N THR A 289 1.92 1.67 11.06
CA THR A 289 2.84 0.54 11.14
C THR A 289 2.11 -0.78 11.28
N SER A 290 2.78 -1.85 10.86
CA SER A 290 2.34 -3.22 11.02
C SER A 290 3.56 -4.09 11.38
N THR A 291 3.51 -4.76 12.51
CA THR A 291 4.46 -5.80 12.91
C THR A 291 3.70 -7.09 13.09
N SER A 292 4.11 -8.17 12.44
CA SER A 292 3.43 -9.44 12.56
C SER A 292 4.35 -10.64 12.39
N SER A 293 4.06 -11.70 13.13
CA SER A 293 4.80 -12.95 13.11
C SER A 293 3.88 -14.14 13.30
N ARG A 294 4.34 -15.30 12.85
CA ARG A 294 3.69 -16.59 13.03
C ARG A 294 4.73 -17.70 13.03
N ASP A 295 4.37 -18.85 13.58
CA ASP A 295 5.17 -20.07 13.49
C ASP A 295 4.38 -21.25 12.89
N GLU A 296 5.08 -22.37 12.72
CA GLU A 296 4.52 -23.62 12.16
C GLU A 296 3.52 -24.30 13.11
N VAL A 297 3.61 -24.02 14.42
CA VAL A 297 2.72 -24.57 15.43
C VAL A 297 1.37 -23.86 15.42
N GLY A 298 1.29 -22.66 14.83
CA GLY A 298 0.07 -21.87 14.70
C GLY A 298 0.01 -20.68 15.65
N ASN A 299 1.08 -20.40 16.42
CA ASN A 299 1.17 -19.15 17.17
C ASN A 299 1.23 -17.99 16.18
N ALA A 300 0.56 -16.90 16.52
CA ALA A 300 0.46 -15.71 15.71
C ALA A 300 0.41 -14.45 16.59
N ASP A 301 1.03 -13.39 16.08
CA ASP A 301 1.09 -12.09 16.72
C ASP A 301 0.95 -11.00 15.65
N VAL A 302 0.03 -10.06 15.84
CA VAL A 302 -0.23 -8.97 14.91
C VAL A 302 -0.43 -7.69 15.70
N LEU A 303 0.46 -6.72 15.49
CA LEU A 303 0.37 -5.36 16.02
C LEU A 303 0.26 -4.37 14.86
N THR A 304 -0.84 -3.61 14.82
CA THR A 304 -0.97 -2.46 13.93
C THR A 304 -1.10 -1.19 14.73
N THR A 305 -0.44 -0.12 14.29
CA THR A 305 -0.51 1.19 14.96
C THR A 305 -0.70 2.31 13.96
N ASN A 306 -1.35 3.38 14.40
CA ASN A 306 -1.42 4.64 13.65
C ASN A 306 -1.06 5.83 14.55
N LYS A 307 -0.40 6.82 13.95
CA LYS A 307 -0.25 8.18 14.45
C LYS A 307 -0.68 9.17 13.38
N THR A 308 -1.68 9.97 13.68
CA THR A 308 -2.14 11.08 12.85
C THR A 308 -1.82 12.39 13.57
N ALA A 309 -0.92 13.21 13.02
CA ALA A 309 -0.52 14.47 13.62
C ALA A 309 -1.06 15.70 12.89
N GLY A 310 -1.10 16.85 13.59
CA GLY A 310 -1.47 18.15 13.03
C GLY A 310 -2.88 18.17 12.45
N ILE A 311 -3.84 17.61 13.19
CA ILE A 311 -5.22 17.46 12.75
C ILE A 311 -5.92 18.81 12.80
N ASN A 312 -6.46 19.25 11.66
CA ASN A 312 -7.33 20.41 11.56
C ASN A 312 -8.48 20.10 10.61
N VAL A 313 -9.71 20.12 11.12
CA VAL A 313 -10.90 19.68 10.40
C VAL A 313 -11.95 20.79 10.42
N LEU A 314 -12.58 21.02 9.27
CA LEU A 314 -13.68 21.97 9.06
C LEU A 314 -13.34 23.37 9.59
N GLY A 315 -12.20 23.91 9.14
CA GLY A 315 -11.75 25.25 9.55
C GLY A 315 -11.34 25.36 11.02
N GLY A 316 -11.04 24.24 11.67
CA GLY A 316 -10.59 24.20 13.07
C GLY A 316 -11.67 23.88 14.08
N LEU A 317 -12.83 23.43 13.61
CA LEU A 317 -13.91 22.94 14.47
C LEU A 317 -13.49 21.69 15.23
N VAL A 318 -12.64 20.86 14.65
CA VAL A 318 -11.90 19.80 15.37
C VAL A 318 -10.41 19.98 15.12
N LYS A 319 -9.62 20.03 16.20
CA LYS A 319 -8.16 20.13 16.16
C LYS A 319 -7.53 19.12 17.11
N ALA A 320 -6.38 18.57 16.75
CA ALA A 320 -5.54 17.83 17.67
C ALA A 320 -4.10 17.87 17.17
N ASP A 321 -3.14 17.90 18.08
CA ASP A 321 -1.73 17.80 17.69
C ASP A 321 -1.39 16.38 17.27
N ALA A 322 -1.96 15.38 17.95
CA ALA A 322 -1.85 13.98 17.56
C ALA A 322 -3.02 13.15 18.09
N ILE A 323 -3.39 12.13 17.31
CA ILE A 323 -4.14 10.96 17.77
C ILE A 323 -3.31 9.73 17.43
N GLU A 324 -3.09 8.88 18.42
CA GLU A 324 -2.38 7.60 18.25
C GLU A 324 -3.30 6.46 18.66
N VAL A 325 -3.27 5.37 17.89
CA VAL A 325 -3.98 4.13 18.22
C VAL A 325 -3.09 2.91 18.00
N SER A 326 -3.34 1.86 18.76
CA SER A 326 -2.77 0.53 18.53
C SER A 326 -3.82 -0.56 18.67
N ALA A 327 -3.77 -1.54 17.77
CA ALA A 327 -4.52 -2.78 17.86
C ALA A 327 -3.54 -3.95 17.87
N HIS A 328 -3.62 -4.77 18.92
CA HIS A 328 -2.74 -5.93 19.12
C HIS A 328 -3.59 -7.18 19.28
N GLY A 329 -3.41 -8.14 18.39
CA GLY A 329 -4.03 -9.46 18.45
C GLY A 329 -2.96 -10.52 18.61
N VAL A 330 -3.16 -11.43 19.57
CA VAL A 330 -2.25 -12.55 19.81
C VAL A 330 -3.06 -13.83 19.86
N TYR A 331 -2.60 -14.86 19.13
CA TYR A 331 -3.17 -16.20 19.17
C TYR A 331 -2.06 -17.18 19.50
N LYS A 332 -2.07 -17.75 20.70
CA LYS A 332 -0.97 -18.59 21.18
C LYS A 332 -1.47 -19.85 21.86
N LEU A 333 -0.72 -20.93 21.74
CA LEU A 333 -0.94 -22.15 22.50
C LEU A 333 -0.64 -21.89 23.98
N ASN A 334 -1.65 -22.00 24.82
CA ASN A 334 -1.49 -22.04 26.26
C ASN A 334 -1.01 -23.45 26.65
N THR A 335 0.21 -23.56 27.16
CA THR A 335 0.86 -24.85 27.46
C THR A 335 0.27 -25.52 28.70
N GLN A 336 -0.41 -24.78 29.57
CA GLN A 336 -1.07 -25.31 30.75
C GLN A 336 -2.43 -25.93 30.40
N THR A 337 -3.19 -25.31 29.50
CA THR A 337 -4.53 -25.78 29.08
C THR A 337 -4.49 -26.63 27.82
N ASN A 338 -3.34 -26.65 27.12
CA ASN A 338 -3.14 -27.26 25.81
C ASN A 338 -4.19 -26.79 24.78
N LYS A 339 -4.56 -25.51 24.84
CA LYS A 339 -5.54 -24.87 23.96
C LYS A 339 -4.97 -23.58 23.41
N PHE A 340 -5.32 -23.26 22.16
CA PHE A 340 -5.04 -21.94 21.64
C PHE A 340 -5.99 -20.89 22.23
N GLU A 341 -5.41 -19.78 22.65
CA GLU A 341 -6.11 -18.66 23.25
C GLU A 341 -5.85 -17.40 22.44
N TYR A 342 -6.93 -16.64 22.19
CA TYR A 342 -6.85 -15.34 21.55
C TYR A 342 -6.93 -14.24 22.60
N THR A 343 -5.94 -13.34 22.62
CA THR A 343 -5.96 -12.12 23.42
C THR A 343 -5.93 -10.89 22.51
N SER A 344 -6.48 -9.80 23.03
CA SER A 344 -6.65 -8.55 22.29
C SER A 344 -6.37 -7.37 23.21
N GLU A 345 -5.55 -6.43 22.74
CA GLU A 345 -5.30 -5.15 23.39
C GLU A 345 -5.55 -4.02 22.39
N LEU A 346 -6.33 -3.02 22.81
CA LEU A 346 -6.67 -1.83 22.02
C LEU A 346 -6.36 -0.59 22.86
N LYS A 347 -5.62 0.37 22.30
CA LYS A 347 -5.20 1.57 23.01
C LYS A 347 -5.32 2.80 22.13
N MET A 348 -5.73 3.91 22.71
CA MET A 348 -5.74 5.23 22.09
C MET A 348 -5.12 6.25 23.04
N THR A 349 -4.37 7.20 22.48
CA THR A 349 -3.96 8.42 23.17
C THR A 349 -4.23 9.63 22.27
N THR A 350 -4.42 10.79 22.89
CA THR A 350 -4.61 12.06 22.17
C THR A 350 -3.74 13.14 22.77
N LEU A 351 -3.36 14.11 21.94
CA LEU A 351 -2.64 15.31 22.35
C LEU A 351 -3.41 16.54 21.89
N ASN A 352 -3.79 17.39 22.84
CA ASN A 352 -4.47 18.67 22.62
C ASN A 352 -5.71 18.57 21.71
N LEU A 353 -6.51 17.50 21.89
CA LEU A 353 -7.76 17.35 21.15
C LEU A 353 -8.77 18.42 21.60
N VAL A 354 -9.26 19.20 20.66
CA VAL A 354 -10.28 20.22 20.84
C VAL A 354 -11.41 19.97 19.86
N ILE A 355 -12.64 19.94 20.34
CA ILE A 355 -13.86 19.76 19.54
C ILE A 355 -14.81 20.91 19.87
N ALA A 356 -15.18 21.70 18.85
CA ALA A 356 -16.03 22.89 19.00
C ALA A 356 -15.57 23.84 20.12
N GLY A 357 -14.26 24.06 20.22
CA GLY A 357 -13.64 24.92 21.23
C GLY A 357 -13.51 24.29 22.62
N GLN A 358 -14.03 23.08 22.84
CA GLN A 358 -13.90 22.36 24.10
C GLN A 358 -12.70 21.41 24.05
N ALA A 359 -11.80 21.56 25.03
CA ALA A 359 -10.68 20.64 25.19
C ALA A 359 -11.19 19.28 25.69
N ILE A 360 -10.76 18.21 25.03
CA ILE A 360 -11.07 16.83 25.38
C ILE A 360 -9.89 16.25 26.16
N PRO A 361 -10.14 15.54 27.29
CA PRO A 361 -9.06 14.92 28.06
C PRO A 361 -8.22 13.93 27.24
N VAL A 362 -6.93 13.84 27.56
CA VAL A 362 -5.98 12.94 26.86
C VAL A 362 -6.39 11.45 26.94
N ASN A 363 -7.07 11.07 28.02
CA ASN A 363 -7.53 9.70 28.29
C ASN A 363 -9.05 9.62 28.19
N VAL A 364 -9.55 9.45 26.97
CA VAL A 364 -10.96 9.23 26.71
C VAL A 364 -11.28 7.74 26.88
N GLY A 365 -12.31 7.41 27.65
CA GLY A 365 -12.75 6.02 27.83
C GLY A 365 -13.16 5.36 26.51
N PRO A 366 -13.06 4.02 26.37
CA PRO A 366 -13.50 3.32 25.17
C PRO A 366 -14.95 3.65 24.80
N ASN A 367 -15.22 3.76 23.50
CA ASN A 367 -16.55 3.97 22.91
C ASN A 367 -17.25 5.28 23.33
N THR A 368 -16.48 6.33 23.64
CA THR A 368 -17.03 7.64 23.99
C THR A 368 -17.72 8.27 22.78
N THR A 369 -18.93 8.80 22.98
CA THR A 369 -19.70 9.49 21.94
C THR A 369 -20.08 10.88 22.41
N LEU A 370 -19.88 11.88 21.56
CA LEU A 370 -20.27 13.26 21.76
C LEU A 370 -21.21 13.68 20.64
N ASN A 371 -22.28 14.40 20.97
CA ASN A 371 -23.15 15.04 19.97
C ASN A 371 -22.88 16.54 20.03
N ILE A 372 -22.40 17.10 18.92
CA ILE A 372 -21.92 18.47 18.86
C ILE A 372 -22.80 19.25 17.89
N LEU A 373 -23.46 20.29 18.39
CA LEU A 373 -24.36 21.12 17.58
C LEU A 373 -23.61 21.72 16.38
N GLY A 374 -24.16 21.55 15.18
CA GLY A 374 -23.57 22.07 13.93
C GLY A 374 -22.39 21.25 13.40
N LEU A 375 -22.02 20.15 14.05
CA LEU A 375 -21.03 19.18 13.59
C LEU A 375 -21.66 17.81 13.39
N GLY A 376 -22.34 17.28 14.41
CA GLY A 376 -22.93 15.95 14.44
C GLY A 376 -22.32 15.02 15.47
N LYS A 377 -22.32 13.73 15.16
CA LYS A 377 -21.89 12.68 16.07
C LYS A 377 -20.38 12.50 15.98
N VAL A 378 -19.70 12.62 17.11
CA VAL A 378 -18.27 12.35 17.24
C VAL A 378 -18.07 11.12 18.12
N GLU A 379 -17.48 10.07 17.56
CA GLU A 379 -17.10 8.84 18.27
C GLU A 379 -15.58 8.85 18.51
N LEU A 380 -15.17 8.64 19.75
CA LEU A 380 -13.78 8.62 20.19
C LEU A 380 -13.45 7.26 20.79
N ASN A 381 -12.23 6.79 20.55
CA ASN A 381 -11.72 5.54 21.11
C ASN A 381 -12.70 4.37 20.88
N LYS A 382 -13.26 4.26 19.67
CA LYS A 382 -14.27 3.26 19.36
C LYS A 382 -13.58 1.91 19.17
N GLN A 383 -13.80 1.02 20.13
CA GLN A 383 -13.12 -0.26 20.23
C GLN A 383 -14.09 -1.39 20.02
N VAL A 384 -13.71 -2.34 19.15
CA VAL A 384 -14.50 -3.53 18.88
C VAL A 384 -13.60 -4.75 18.84
N THR A 385 -14.00 -5.79 19.59
CA THR A 385 -13.30 -7.08 19.62
C THR A 385 -14.29 -8.19 19.28
N TYR A 386 -13.91 -9.07 18.37
CA TYR A 386 -14.66 -10.27 17.99
C TYR A 386 -13.80 -11.51 18.25
N PRO A 387 -13.79 -12.04 19.49
CA PRO A 387 -12.91 -13.16 19.85
C PRO A 387 -13.12 -14.41 18.99
N GLY A 388 -14.37 -14.73 18.62
CA GLY A 388 -14.67 -15.89 17.77
C GLY A 388 -14.02 -15.83 16.38
N SER A 389 -13.93 -14.62 15.83
CA SER A 389 -13.27 -14.32 14.56
C SER A 389 -11.82 -13.84 14.73
N LYS A 390 -11.28 -13.86 15.96
CA LYS A 390 -9.92 -13.42 16.33
C LYS A 390 -9.56 -12.10 15.66
N MET A 391 -10.48 -11.15 15.79
CA MET A 391 -10.40 -9.82 15.18
C MET A 391 -10.56 -8.75 16.23
N ASN A 392 -9.84 -7.66 16.06
CA ASN A 392 -10.08 -6.42 16.80
C ASN A 392 -9.91 -5.21 15.90
N ARG A 393 -10.52 -4.10 16.30
CA ARG A 393 -10.45 -2.83 15.60
C ARG A 393 -10.61 -1.68 16.57
N ILE A 394 -9.85 -0.62 16.34
CA ILE A 394 -9.98 0.66 17.02
C ILE A 394 -10.07 1.79 15.99
N ASP A 395 -11.06 2.66 16.19
CA ASP A 395 -11.17 3.94 15.49
C ASP A 395 -10.88 5.06 16.50
N GLY A 396 -9.81 5.82 16.27
CA GLY A 396 -9.40 6.88 17.19
C GLY A 396 -10.42 8.01 17.26
N LEU A 397 -10.79 8.56 16.11
CA LEU A 397 -11.81 9.59 15.99
C LEU A 397 -12.65 9.36 14.74
N LYS A 398 -13.97 9.37 14.88
CA LYS A 398 -14.92 9.32 13.78
C LYS A 398 -15.97 10.41 13.94
N ILE A 399 -16.13 11.23 12.91
CA ILE A 399 -17.13 12.29 12.84
C ILE A 399 -18.17 11.85 11.81
N THR A 400 -19.45 11.91 12.17
CA THR A 400 -20.58 11.75 11.24
C THR A 400 -21.37 13.04 11.22
N LEU A 401 -21.42 13.70 10.06
CA LEU A 401 -22.02 15.02 9.94
C LEU A 401 -23.54 14.98 10.11
N ASP A 402 -24.10 15.85 10.97
CA ASP A 402 -25.55 16.10 11.04
C ASP A 402 -25.97 17.33 10.20
N THR A 403 -24.98 18.13 9.79
CA THR A 403 -25.15 19.39 9.09
C THR A 403 -24.24 19.39 7.86
N ALA A 404 -24.79 19.73 6.70
CA ALA A 404 -24.02 19.85 5.47
C ALA A 404 -23.05 21.05 5.57
N GLN A 405 -21.76 20.81 5.31
CA GLN A 405 -20.72 21.84 5.40
C GLN A 405 -19.47 21.41 4.63
N ALA A 406 -18.64 22.38 4.22
CA ALA A 406 -17.41 22.14 3.47
C ALA A 406 -17.60 21.27 2.20
N GLY A 407 -18.75 21.37 1.54
CA GLY A 407 -19.10 20.54 0.38
C GLY A 407 -19.44 19.09 0.70
N LEU A 408 -19.50 18.70 1.98
CA LEU A 408 -19.94 17.40 2.45
C LEU A 408 -21.43 17.43 2.82
N PRO A 409 -22.21 16.40 2.44
CA PRO A 409 -23.61 16.25 2.82
C PRO A 409 -23.75 15.77 4.28
N VAL A 410 -24.98 15.85 4.80
CA VAL A 410 -25.38 15.15 6.03
C VAL A 410 -25.12 13.65 5.90
N GLY A 411 -24.62 13.03 6.95
CA GLY A 411 -24.24 11.61 7.00
C GLY A 411 -22.86 11.31 6.42
N ALA A 412 -22.14 12.29 5.89
CA ALA A 412 -20.73 12.13 5.54
C ALA A 412 -19.90 11.76 6.78
N THR A 413 -18.92 10.90 6.59
CA THR A 413 -18.02 10.45 7.66
C THR A 413 -16.59 10.90 7.41
N ILE A 414 -15.93 11.30 8.50
CA ILE A 414 -14.51 11.65 8.55
C ILE A 414 -13.89 10.77 9.64
N GLU A 415 -12.97 9.90 9.26
CA GLU A 415 -12.35 8.90 10.15
C GLU A 415 -10.86 9.21 10.31
N PHE A 416 -10.32 9.06 11.52
CA PHE A 416 -8.93 9.28 11.85
C PHE A 416 -8.35 8.18 12.73
N ALA A 417 -7.07 7.89 12.53
CA ALA A 417 -6.27 6.97 13.33
C ALA A 417 -6.97 5.62 13.54
N ILE A 418 -6.95 4.79 12.49
CA ILE A 418 -7.60 3.48 12.47
C ILE A 418 -6.54 2.38 12.53
N ALA A 419 -6.79 1.36 13.34
CA ALA A 419 -5.98 0.14 13.40
C ALA A 419 -6.88 -1.09 13.60
N ALA A 420 -6.55 -2.18 12.92
CA ALA A 420 -7.26 -3.45 13.02
C ALA A 420 -6.33 -4.64 12.84
N THR A 421 -6.66 -5.75 13.48
CA THR A 421 -5.94 -7.03 13.34
C THR A 421 -6.94 -8.17 13.13
N ILE A 422 -6.53 -9.19 12.38
CA ILE A 422 -7.28 -10.41 12.14
C ILE A 422 -6.27 -11.57 12.12
N ILE A 423 -6.58 -12.63 12.86
CA ILE A 423 -5.82 -13.88 12.81
C ILE A 423 -6.76 -15.00 12.36
N THR A 424 -6.42 -15.68 11.28
CA THR A 424 -7.09 -16.93 10.88
C THR A 424 -6.20 -18.10 11.28
N PRO A 425 -6.62 -18.94 12.24
CA PRO A 425 -5.84 -20.11 12.65
C PRO A 425 -5.51 -21.02 11.46
N GLY A 426 -4.34 -21.67 11.52
CA GLY A 426 -3.97 -22.73 10.59
C GLY A 426 -4.74 -24.01 10.84
N SER A 427 -4.58 -25.02 9.99
CA SER A 427 -5.25 -26.33 10.11
C SER A 427 -4.87 -27.12 11.38
N ASN A 428 -3.84 -26.68 12.11
CA ASN A 428 -3.33 -27.32 13.31
C ASN A 428 -3.81 -26.66 14.63
N GLY A 429 -4.64 -25.61 14.55
CA GLY A 429 -5.01 -24.75 15.69
C GLY A 429 -6.47 -24.70 16.06
#